data_AF-T0LF70-F1
#
_entry.id   AF-T0LF70-F1
#
_cell.length_a   1.000
_cell.length_b   1.000
_cell.length_c   1.000
_cell.angle_alpha   90.00
_cell.angle_beta   90.00
_cell.angle_gamma   90.00
#
_symmetry.space_group_name_H-M   'P 1'
#
loop_
_entity.id
_entity.type
_entity.pdbx_description
1 polymer ?
#
loop_
_entity_poly.entity_id
_entity_poly.type
_entity_poly.pdbx_seq_one_letter_code
_entity_poly.pdbx_strand_id
1 'polypeptide(L)'
;MDQEVQMDIKDVRLTVEKHLKDLGIEGPVRIASAKFYQGYWNIVVVYSRDIEIGDKKQKTGIIAALIINDTTRKVEAFLENPT
;
A
#
# COMPACT_ATOMS: atom_id res chain seq x y z
N MET A 1 19.90 15.88 -20.66
CA MET A 1 19.79 14.76 -19.71
C MET A 1 18.36 14.82 -19.22
N ASP A 2 17.51 13.93 -19.72
CA ASP A 2 16.17 13.78 -19.12
C ASP A 2 16.39 13.13 -17.75
N GLN A 3 16.16 13.90 -16.68
CA GLN A 3 15.94 13.27 -15.39
C GLN A 3 14.65 12.48 -15.53
N GLU A 4 14.73 11.16 -15.50
CA GLU A 4 13.55 10.33 -15.23
C GLU A 4 12.96 10.85 -13.91
N VAL A 5 11.82 11.52 -14.01
CA VAL A 5 11.13 12.12 -12.88
C VAL A 5 10.54 10.97 -12.07
N GLN A 6 11.30 10.48 -11.11
CA GLN A 6 10.84 9.49 -10.13
C GLN A 6 9.86 10.17 -9.16
N MET A 7 8.75 9.49 -8.85
CA MET A 7 7.80 9.91 -7.83
C MET A 7 8.48 10.04 -6.46
N ASP A 8 8.15 11.10 -5.71
CA ASP A 8 8.63 11.27 -4.34
C ASP A 8 8.00 10.23 -3.40
N ILE A 9 8.71 9.81 -2.36
CA ILE A 9 8.18 8.86 -1.37
C ILE A 9 6.92 9.39 -0.65
N LYS A 10 6.71 10.71 -0.58
CA LYS A 10 5.48 11.33 -0.10
C LYS A 10 4.31 11.04 -1.03
N ASP A 11 4.50 11.13 -2.34
CA ASP A 11 3.49 10.81 -3.36
C ASP A 11 3.16 9.31 -3.38
N VAL A 12 4.17 8.46 -3.15
CA VAL A 12 3.99 7.02 -2.93
C VAL A 12 3.05 6.79 -1.73
N ARG A 13 3.33 7.43 -0.59
CA ARG A 13 2.50 7.32 0.61
C ARG A 13 1.06 7.76 0.34
N LEU A 14 0.86 8.90 -0.33
CA LEU A 14 -0.47 9.39 -0.68
C LEU A 14 -1.22 8.41 -1.59
N THR A 15 -0.53 7.81 -2.56
CA THR A 15 -1.11 6.79 -3.45
C THR A 15 -1.56 5.55 -2.66
N VAL A 16 -0.72 5.08 -1.73
CA VAL A 16 -1.04 3.94 -0.85
C VAL A 16 -2.24 4.26 0.04
N GLU A 17 -2.22 5.39 0.75
CA GLU A 17 -3.29 5.77 1.69
C GLU A 17 -4.62 5.96 0.97
N LYS A 18 -4.60 6.59 -0.22
CA LYS A 18 -5.78 6.72 -1.06
C LYS A 18 -6.30 5.35 -1.49
N HIS A 19 -5.44 4.46 -1.98
CA HIS A 19 -5.85 3.12 -2.41
C HIS A 19 -6.49 2.32 -1.28
N LEU A 20 -5.90 2.33 -0.08
CA LEU A 20 -6.45 1.63 1.08
C LEU A 20 -7.79 2.26 1.52
N LYS A 21 -7.92 3.58 1.48
CA LYS A 21 -9.18 4.27 1.76
C LYS A 21 -10.27 3.91 0.74
N ASP A 22 -9.93 3.82 -0.54
CA ASP A 22 -10.86 3.41 -1.61
C ASP A 22 -11.35 1.95 -1.39
N LEU A 23 -10.55 1.11 -0.71
CA LEU A 23 -10.93 -0.24 -0.28
C LEU A 23 -11.72 -0.29 1.04
N GLY A 24 -12.04 0.87 1.64
CA GLY A 24 -12.73 0.95 2.93
C GLY A 24 -11.86 0.58 4.13
N ILE A 25 -10.53 0.54 3.97
CA ILE A 25 -9.59 0.29 5.06
C ILE A 25 -9.33 1.60 5.79
N GLU A 26 -9.89 1.70 6.99
CA GLU A 26 -9.73 2.85 7.88
C GLU A 26 -8.74 2.53 9.00
N GLY A 27 -7.82 3.45 9.28
CA GLY A 27 -6.87 3.31 10.40
C GLY A 27 -5.43 3.69 10.04
N PRO A 28 -4.49 3.47 10.97
CA PRO A 28 -3.09 3.81 10.77
C PRO A 28 -2.44 2.86 9.76
N VAL A 29 -1.94 3.43 8.66
CA VAL A 29 -1.14 2.73 7.66
C VAL A 29 0.34 3.02 7.90
N ARG A 30 1.17 1.97 7.90
CA ARG A 30 2.62 2.10 8.01
C ARG A 30 3.29 1.46 6.80
N ILE A 31 4.15 2.20 6.12
CA ILE A 31 5.03 1.66 5.08
C ILE A 31 6.19 0.95 5.78
N ALA A 32 6.25 -0.37 5.68
CA ALA A 32 7.34 -1.20 6.21
C ALA A 32 8.53 -1.26 5.25
N SER A 33 8.29 -1.19 3.94
CA SER A 33 9.35 -1.15 2.93
C SER A 33 8.89 -0.42 1.67
N ALA A 34 9.82 0.25 0.99
CA ALA A 34 9.59 0.86 -0.31
C ALA A 34 10.86 0.73 -1.16
N LYS A 35 10.75 0.10 -2.33
CA LYS A 35 11.88 -0.05 -3.27
C LYS A 35 11.42 0.33 -4.67
N PHE A 36 12.23 1.13 -5.36
CA PHE A 36 12.00 1.48 -6.75
C PHE A 36 12.76 0.52 -7.67
N TYR A 37 12.08 0.03 -8.72
CA TYR A 37 12.64 -0.84 -9.72
C TYR A 37 11.93 -0.62 -11.06
N GLN A 38 12.70 -0.24 -12.10
CA GLN A 38 12.24 -0.16 -13.49
C GLN A 38 10.91 0.61 -13.70
N GLY A 39 10.75 1.79 -13.08
CA GLY A 39 9.53 2.58 -13.22
C GLY A 39 8.38 2.15 -12.30
N TYR A 40 8.63 1.25 -11.35
CA TYR A 40 7.66 0.80 -10.37
C TYR A 40 8.18 0.92 -8.95
N TRP A 41 7.27 1.22 -8.03
CA TRP A 41 7.49 1.17 -6.61
C TRP A 41 6.89 -0.11 -6.02
N ASN A 42 7.73 -0.95 -5.46
CA ASN A 42 7.34 -2.11 -4.67
C ASN A 42 7.25 -1.70 -3.20
N ILE A 43 6.03 -1.60 -2.68
CA ILE A 43 5.72 -1.13 -1.35
C ILE A 43 5.20 -2.27 -0.50
N VAL A 44 5.71 -2.41 0.72
CA VAL A 44 5.14 -3.29 1.75
C VAL A 44 4.56 -2.41 2.83
N VAL A 45 3.29 -2.64 3.16
CA VAL A 45 2.56 -1.90 4.19
C VAL A 45 2.05 -2.83 5.27
N VAL A 46 1.86 -2.26 6.45
CA VAL A 46 1.15 -2.86 7.56
C VAL A 46 -0.01 -1.94 7.91
N TYR A 47 -1.22 -2.48 7.94
CA TYR A 47 -2.41 -1.81 8.44
C TYR A 47 -3.19 -2.76 9.34
N SER A 48 -4.24 -2.27 9.97
CA SER A 48 -5.14 -3.09 10.78
C SER A 48 -6.53 -3.02 10.19
N ARG A 49 -7.26 -4.13 10.22
CA ARG A 49 -8.67 -4.15 9.88
C ARG A 49 -9.44 -5.02 10.86
N ASP A 50 -10.72 -4.72 11.01
CA ASP A 50 -11.63 -5.62 11.70
C ASP A 50 -11.91 -6.81 10.77
N ILE A 51 -11.67 -8.02 11.26
CA ILE A 51 -12.07 -9.25 10.58
C ILE A 51 -13.10 -9.99 11.43
N GLU A 52 -14.06 -10.62 10.76
CA GLU A 52 -15.06 -11.47 11.39
C GLU A 52 -14.54 -12.90 11.43
N ILE A 53 -14.27 -13.40 12.65
CA ILE A 53 -13.92 -14.80 12.90
C ILE A 53 -15.03 -15.39 13.77
N GLY A 54 -15.94 -16.13 13.13
CA GLY A 54 -17.18 -16.58 13.79
C GLY A 54 -17.99 -15.39 14.28
N ASP A 55 -18.45 -15.44 15.54
CA ASP A 55 -19.27 -14.37 16.14
C ASP A 55 -18.44 -13.20 16.72
N LYS A 56 -17.11 -13.20 16.54
CA LYS A 56 -16.22 -12.19 17.13
C LYS A 56 -15.55 -11.32 16.07
N LYS A 57 -15.64 -10.00 16.25
CA LYS A 57 -14.80 -9.02 15.55
C LYS A 57 -13.44 -8.94 16.23
N GLN A 58 -12.38 -9.15 15.48
CA GLN A 58 -11.00 -9.03 15.96
C GLN A 58 -10.23 -8.04 15.09
N LYS A 59 -9.40 -7.20 15.73
CA LYS A 59 -8.45 -6.36 15.02
C LYS A 59 -7.21 -7.18 14.69
N THR A 60 -6.98 -7.39 13.41
CA THR A 60 -5.83 -8.15 12.91
C THR A 60 -4.91 -7.23 12.12
N GLY A 61 -3.61 -7.35 12.37
CA GLY A 61 -2.59 -6.73 11.53
C GLY A 61 -2.56 -7.43 10.18
N ILE A 62 -2.61 -6.67 9.09
CA ILE A 62 -2.51 -7.20 7.73
C ILE A 62 -1.25 -6.63 7.11
N ILE A 63 -0.45 -7.52 6.52
CA ILE A 63 0.68 -7.13 5.68
C ILE A 63 0.20 -7.17 4.24
N ALA A 64 0.42 -6.09 3.49
CA ALA A 64 0.14 -6.08 2.06
C ALA A 64 1.33 -5.60 1.24
N ALA A 65 1.48 -6.17 0.05
CA ALA A 65 2.43 -5.73 -0.97
C ALA A 65 1.67 -4.99 -2.07
N LEU A 66 2.17 -3.82 -2.46
CA LEU A 66 1.64 -2.99 -3.54
C LEU A 66 2.71 -2.74 -4.59
N ILE A 67 2.33 -2.78 -5.86
CA ILE A 67 3.15 -2.33 -6.97
C ILE A 67 2.53 -1.05 -7.52
N ILE A 68 3.26 0.06 -7.49
CA ILE A 68 2.77 1.37 -7.96
C ILE A 68 3.57 1.78 -9.20
N ASN A 69 2.90 2.03 -10.30
CA ASN A 69 3.54 2.54 -11.50
C ASN A 69 3.86 4.04 -11.32
N ASP A 70 5.12 4.39 -11.53
CA ASP A 70 5.67 5.73 -11.27
C ASP A 70 5.08 6.79 -12.22
N THR A 71 4.86 6.42 -13.49
CA THR A 71 4.32 7.32 -14.52
C THR A 71 2.82 7.55 -14.35
N THR A 72 2.04 6.48 -14.13
CA THR A 72 0.58 6.60 -14.02
C THR A 72 0.11 6.97 -12.63
N ARG A 73 0.98 6.84 -11.61
CA ARG A 73 0.68 7.01 -10.18
C ARG A 73 -0.47 6.11 -9.71
N LYS A 74 -0.57 4.91 -10.29
CA LYS A 74 -1.61 3.91 -9.96
C LYS A 74 -1.01 2.67 -9.34
N VAL A 75 -1.80 2.03 -8.46
CA VAL A 75 -1.51 0.69 -7.96
C VAL A 75 -1.89 -0.32 -9.05
N GLU A 76 -0.90 -1.06 -9.53
CA GLU A 76 -1.05 -2.09 -10.58
C GLU A 76 -1.23 -3.50 -9.98
N ALA A 77 -0.74 -3.72 -8.75
CA ALA A 77 -0.94 -4.98 -8.04
C ALA A 77 -1.08 -4.75 -6.53
N PHE A 78 -1.92 -5.54 -5.89
CA PHE A 78 -2.21 -5.51 -4.46
C PHE A 78 -2.40 -6.94 -3.93
N LEU A 79 -1.55 -7.36 -2.99
CA LEU A 79 -1.57 -8.69 -2.40
C LEU A 79 -1.58 -8.58 -0.87
N GLU A 80 -2.68 -8.99 -0.24
CA GLU A 80 -2.82 -9.03 1.22
C GLU A 80 -2.47 -10.40 1.77
N ASN A 81 -1.81 -10.44 2.93
CA ASN A 81 -1.64 -11.64 3.73
C ASN A 81 -1.99 -11.32 5.20
N PRO A 82 -3.08 -11.91 5.74
CA PRO A 82 -3.36 -11.78 7.16
C PRO A 82 -2.24 -12.46 7.97
N THR A 83 -1.77 -11.80 9.03
CA THR A 83 -0.78 -12.38 9.96
C THR A 83 -1.46 -13.04 11.15
#